data_AF-A0A6C0CTZ7-F1
#
_entry.id   AF-A0A6C0CTZ7-F1
#
_cell.length_a   1.000
_cell.length_b   1.000
_cell.length_c   1.000
_cell.angle_alpha   90.00
_cell.angle_beta   90.00
_cell.angle_gamma   90.00
#
_symmetry.space_group_name_H-M   'P 1'
#
loop_
_entity.id
_entity.type
_entity.pdbx_description
1 polymer ?
#
loop_
_entity_poly.entity_id
_entity_poly.type
_entity_poly.pdbx_seq_one_letter_code
_entity_poly.pdbx_strand_id
1 'polypeptide(L)'
;MLRNWTTVYGLVLIYFILLILLLFFKTNKPKYNAYVICSNKYLYRKSHTLAVLRQLDMFNVNEVDAVYPTTKGDCKLSMGQYGCILSHRTLWKSIIDRKGNEDEWFFIFEDDIDLPANYKPQQIKDLILKELDRAKKEKADIIYLGHCNRNRCTHAYVIKFKAIKTLLQLTSENCKLPSTKPIDVQMKEVIVDKKKMTALYSQHLKRKSNCKDDGIIHQMCGSTIGYFKNKYN
;
A
#
# COMPACT_ATOMS: atom_id res chain seq x y z
N MET A 1 5.56 66.68 0.99
CA MET A 1 5.84 65.30 0.49
C MET A 1 5.53 64.30 1.60
N LEU A 2 4.25 64.07 1.91
CA LEU A 2 3.84 63.00 2.82
C LEU A 2 3.68 61.73 1.97
N ARG A 3 4.71 60.89 1.96
CA ARG A 3 4.66 59.59 1.28
C ARG A 3 3.58 58.72 1.94
N ASN A 4 2.82 58.02 1.10
CA ASN A 4 1.71 57.13 1.48
C ASN A 4 2.22 55.88 2.24
N TRP A 5 2.53 56.03 3.52
CA TRP A 5 2.99 54.93 4.38
C TRP A 5 1.95 53.82 4.53
N THR A 6 0.66 54.15 4.46
CA THR A 6 -0.47 53.20 4.51
C THR A 6 -0.40 52.14 3.41
N THR A 7 -0.02 52.53 2.19
CA THR A 7 0.11 51.59 1.06
C THR A 7 1.25 50.60 1.29
N VAL A 8 2.38 51.04 1.85
CA VAL A 8 3.54 50.18 2.12
C VAL A 8 3.22 49.15 3.19
N TYR A 9 2.61 49.56 4.31
CA TYR A 9 2.23 48.62 5.38
C TYR A 9 1.20 47.59 4.92
N GLY A 10 0.23 48.00 4.09
CA GLY A 10 -0.74 47.08 3.50
C GLY A 10 -0.08 45.99 2.65
N LEU A 11 0.87 46.35 1.80
CA LEU A 11 1.60 45.39 0.96
C LEU A 11 2.47 44.42 1.77
N VAL A 12 3.14 44.91 2.82
CA VAL A 12 3.93 44.05 3.73
C VAL A 12 3.04 43.06 4.47
N LEU A 13 1.89 43.50 4.98
CA LEU A 13 0.95 42.61 5.68
C LEU A 13 0.41 41.52 4.74
N ILE A 14 0.01 41.88 3.51
CA ILE A 14 -0.44 40.91 2.51
C ILE A 14 0.66 39.89 2.20
N TYR A 15 1.90 40.34 2.01
CA TYR A 15 3.04 39.45 1.80
C TYR A 15 3.23 38.46 2.95
N PHE A 16 3.16 38.93 4.21
CA PHE A 16 3.27 38.08 5.39
C PHE A 16 2.14 37.05 5.48
N ILE A 17 0.89 37.45 5.19
CA ILE A 17 -0.25 36.53 5.15
C ILE A 17 -0.04 35.46 4.09
N LEU A 18 0.38 35.84 2.88
CA LEU A 18 0.68 34.88 1.81
C LEU A 18 1.81 33.93 2.19
N LEU A 19 2.87 34.43 2.85
CA LEU A 19 3.96 33.59 3.33
C LEU A 19 3.49 32.59 4.39
N ILE A 20 2.69 33.02 5.37
CA ILE A 20 2.11 32.16 6.39
C ILE A 20 1.21 31.10 5.75
N LEU A 21 0.35 31.47 4.80
CA LEU A 21 -0.49 30.53 4.08
C LEU A 21 0.35 29.52 3.29
N LEU A 22 1.38 29.98 2.57
CA LEU A 22 2.29 29.09 1.84
C LEU A 22 3.00 28.12 2.78
N LEU A 23 3.45 28.58 3.96
CA LEU A 23 4.04 27.72 4.97
C LEU A 23 3.02 26.72 5.53
N PHE A 24 1.82 27.18 5.87
CA PHE A 24 0.72 26.34 6.36
C PHE A 24 0.34 25.24 5.37
N PHE A 25 0.17 25.56 4.09
CA PHE A 25 -0.12 24.57 3.05
C PHE A 25 1.07 23.66 2.74
N LYS A 26 2.30 24.14 2.94
CA LYS A 26 3.50 23.31 2.80
C LYS A 26 3.62 22.29 3.93
N THR A 27 3.21 22.63 5.15
CA THR A 27 3.29 21.73 6.33
C THR A 27 2.09 20.82 6.48
N ASN A 28 0.89 21.24 6.07
CA ASN A 28 -0.37 20.48 6.26
C ASN A 28 -0.82 19.73 5.01
N LYS A 29 0.10 19.01 4.36
CA LYS A 29 -0.32 18.07 3.31
C LYS A 29 -1.07 16.90 3.98
N PRO A 30 -2.30 16.57 3.52
CA PRO A 30 -3.02 15.44 4.08
C PRO A 30 -2.18 14.17 3.89
N LYS A 31 -1.96 13.46 4.99
CA LYS A 31 -1.27 12.16 4.98
C LYS A 31 -2.30 11.05 4.84
N TYR A 32 -2.00 10.08 3.98
CA TYR A 32 -2.83 8.90 3.78
C TYR A 32 -2.54 7.85 4.85
N ASN A 33 -3.56 7.10 5.26
CA ASN A 33 -3.37 5.96 6.15
C ASN A 33 -2.69 4.82 5.38
N ALA A 34 -1.50 4.43 5.82
CA ALA A 34 -0.78 3.28 5.32
C ALA A 34 -0.66 2.21 6.40
N TYR A 35 -0.80 0.95 6.00
CA TYR A 35 -0.59 -0.22 6.82
C TYR A 35 0.55 -1.05 6.26
N VAL A 36 1.45 -1.49 7.12
CA VAL A 36 2.58 -2.36 6.75
C VAL A 36 2.44 -3.67 7.52
N ILE A 37 2.31 -4.77 6.77
CA ILE A 37 2.31 -6.12 7.33
C ILE A 37 3.77 -6.53 7.55
N CYS A 38 4.18 -6.60 8.80
CA CYS A 38 5.57 -6.78 9.21
C CYS A 38 5.83 -8.17 9.78
N SER A 39 6.88 -8.83 9.27
CA SER A 39 7.46 -10.02 9.88
C SER A 39 8.36 -9.64 11.05
N ASN A 40 8.05 -10.14 12.24
CA ASN A 40 8.99 -10.07 13.38
C ASN A 40 10.23 -10.97 13.19
N LYS A 41 10.23 -11.84 12.17
CA LYS A 41 11.39 -12.67 11.80
C LYS A 41 12.38 -11.93 10.90
N TYR A 42 11.95 -10.87 10.20
CA TYR A 42 12.76 -10.16 9.22
C TYR A 42 12.86 -8.66 9.54
N LEU A 43 13.47 -8.32 10.68
CA LEU A 43 13.59 -6.94 11.15
C LEU A 43 14.26 -5.99 10.13
N TYR A 44 15.18 -6.49 9.31
CA TYR A 44 15.82 -5.69 8.27
C TYR A 44 14.82 -5.26 7.17
N ARG A 45 13.89 -6.14 6.79
CA ARG A 45 12.85 -5.88 5.78
C ARG A 45 11.86 -4.84 6.27
N LYS A 46 11.37 -5.05 7.49
CA LYS A 46 10.57 -4.06 8.22
C LYS A 46 11.25 -2.69 8.23
N SER A 47 12.51 -2.62 8.68
CA SER A 47 13.26 -1.37 8.77
C SER A 47 13.44 -0.68 7.40
N HIS A 48 13.75 -1.48 6.36
CA HIS A 48 13.87 -1.00 4.98
C HIS A 48 12.56 -0.42 4.47
N THR A 49 11.46 -1.16 4.59
CA THR A 49 10.13 -0.72 4.17
C THR A 49 9.71 0.56 4.88
N LEU A 50 9.93 0.67 6.19
CA LEU A 50 9.62 1.89 6.93
C LEU A 50 10.48 3.07 6.47
N ALA A 51 11.75 2.86 6.14
CA ALA A 51 12.60 3.88 5.56
C ALA A 51 12.10 4.34 4.19
N VAL A 52 11.70 3.40 3.31
CA VAL A 52 11.08 3.69 2.01
C VAL A 52 9.83 4.56 2.18
N LEU A 53 8.92 4.19 3.08
CA LEU A 53 7.68 4.95 3.30
C LEU A 53 7.93 6.34 3.91
N ARG A 54 8.94 6.48 4.77
CA ARG A 54 9.37 7.79 5.29
C ARG A 54 9.91 8.70 4.19
N GLN A 55 10.67 8.17 3.23
CA GLN A 55 11.17 8.95 2.10
C GLN A 55 10.06 9.50 1.20
N LEU A 56 8.92 8.82 1.10
CA LEU A 56 7.76 9.32 0.36
C LEU A 56 7.00 10.44 1.09
N ASP A 57 7.13 10.51 2.43
CA ASP A 57 6.53 11.52 3.32
C ASP A 57 5.09 11.89 2.93
N MET A 58 4.25 10.88 2.76
CA MET A 58 2.84 11.05 2.42
C MET A 58 1.90 10.17 3.25
N PHE A 59 2.47 9.43 4.21
CA PHE A 59 1.77 8.40 4.94
C PHE A 59 1.79 8.62 6.44
N ASN A 60 0.67 8.32 7.08
CA ASN A 60 0.58 7.95 8.48
C ASN A 60 0.72 6.42 8.54
N VAL A 61 1.92 5.96 8.88
CA VAL A 61 2.26 4.53 8.81
C VAL A 61 1.81 3.81 10.08
N ASN A 62 1.01 2.77 9.91
CA ASN A 62 0.53 1.87 10.94
C ASN A 62 1.18 0.50 10.71
N GLU A 63 1.97 0.03 11.66
CA GLU A 63 2.58 -1.29 11.59
C GLU A 63 1.58 -2.34 12.10
N VAL A 64 1.51 -3.48 11.43
CA VAL A 64 0.67 -4.62 11.81
C VAL A 64 1.50 -5.89 11.72
N ASP A 65 1.43 -6.73 12.74
CA ASP A 65 2.17 -7.98 12.75
C ASP A 65 1.63 -8.95 11.69
N ALA A 66 2.55 -9.58 10.96
CA ALA A 66 2.22 -10.71 10.10
C ALA A 66 1.75 -11.90 10.96
N VAL A 67 0.69 -12.57 10.50
CA VAL A 67 0.11 -13.73 11.16
C VAL A 67 0.75 -15.00 10.62
N TYR A 68 1.46 -15.71 11.50
CA TYR A 68 2.09 -16.99 11.19
C TYR A 68 1.23 -18.14 11.69
N PRO A 69 0.73 -19.04 10.82
CA PRO A 69 0.10 -20.26 11.29
C PRO A 69 1.14 -21.11 12.03
N THR A 70 0.74 -21.70 13.15
CA THR A 70 1.58 -22.63 13.94
C THR A 70 1.62 -24.01 13.31
N THR A 71 0.50 -24.43 12.72
CA THR A 71 0.36 -25.65 11.91
C THR A 71 -0.55 -25.35 10.72
N LYS A 72 -0.36 -26.09 9.63
CA LYS A 72 -1.28 -26.03 8.48
C LYS A 72 -2.20 -27.26 8.38
N GLY A 73 -1.98 -28.32 9.17
CA GLY A 73 -2.74 -29.56 9.05
C GLY A 73 -2.85 -30.02 7.58
N ASP A 74 -4.06 -30.31 7.11
CA ASP A 74 -4.36 -30.77 5.74
C ASP A 74 -4.37 -29.64 4.67
N CYS A 75 -3.91 -28.44 5.02
CA CYS A 75 -3.88 -27.29 4.14
C CYS A 75 -2.91 -27.49 2.96
N LYS A 76 -3.47 -27.41 1.75
CA LYS A 76 -2.70 -27.56 0.50
C LYS A 76 -1.78 -26.38 0.20
N LEU A 77 -2.04 -25.22 0.81
CA LEU A 77 -1.20 -24.04 0.65
C LEU A 77 0.15 -24.23 1.35
N SER A 78 1.16 -23.50 0.87
CA SER A 78 2.39 -23.35 1.63
C SER A 78 2.13 -22.55 2.91
N MET A 79 2.99 -22.70 3.93
CA MET A 79 2.90 -21.90 5.15
C MET A 79 2.91 -20.39 4.87
N GLY A 80 3.70 -19.97 3.87
CA GLY A 80 3.78 -18.58 3.44
C GLY A 80 2.49 -18.08 2.80
N GLN A 81 1.90 -18.87 1.91
CA GLN A 81 0.61 -18.52 1.29
C GLN A 81 -0.51 -18.48 2.33
N TYR A 82 -0.54 -19.42 3.27
CA TYR A 82 -1.56 -19.44 4.30
C TYR A 82 -1.41 -18.27 5.27
N GLY A 83 -0.20 -17.99 5.76
CA GLY A 83 0.02 -16.81 6.60
C GLY A 83 -0.25 -15.49 5.86
N CYS A 84 -0.06 -15.43 4.54
CA CYS A 84 -0.42 -14.26 3.73
C CYS A 84 -1.93 -14.02 3.74
N ILE A 85 -2.73 -15.08 3.54
CA ILE A 85 -4.20 -15.01 3.70
C ILE A 85 -4.57 -14.51 5.10
N LEU A 86 -4.00 -15.10 6.15
CA LEU A 86 -4.31 -14.73 7.54
C LEU A 86 -3.94 -13.28 7.84
N SER A 87 -2.76 -12.83 7.40
CA SER A 87 -2.26 -11.48 7.66
C SER A 87 -3.12 -10.42 7.00
N HIS A 88 -3.43 -10.56 5.72
CA HIS A 88 -4.28 -9.59 5.01
C HIS A 88 -5.70 -9.57 5.56
N ARG A 89 -6.30 -10.73 5.82
CA ARG A 89 -7.67 -10.77 6.37
C ARG A 89 -7.76 -10.22 7.78
N THR A 90 -6.74 -10.46 8.62
CA THR A 90 -6.65 -9.87 9.96
C THR A 90 -6.53 -8.35 9.87
N LEU A 91 -5.66 -7.84 8.98
CA LEU A 91 -5.57 -6.41 8.71
C LEU A 91 -6.91 -5.83 8.24
N TRP A 92 -7.59 -6.47 7.30
CA TRP A 92 -8.89 -6.03 6.79
C TRP A 92 -9.96 -5.95 7.88
N LYS A 93 -10.05 -6.96 8.76
CA LYS A 93 -10.93 -6.94 9.94
C LYS A 93 -10.62 -5.72 10.81
N SER A 94 -9.34 -5.50 11.13
CA SER A 94 -8.92 -4.35 11.96
C SER A 94 -9.24 -2.98 11.35
N ILE A 95 -9.21 -2.86 10.01
CA ILE A 95 -9.60 -1.62 9.32
C ILE A 95 -11.13 -1.43 9.41
N ILE A 96 -11.91 -2.49 9.20
CA ILE A 96 -13.37 -2.45 9.29
C ILE A 96 -13.84 -2.04 10.69
N ASP A 97 -13.20 -2.58 11.73
CA ASP A 97 -13.55 -2.32 13.13
C ASP A 97 -13.37 -0.84 13.52
N ARG A 98 -12.48 -0.11 12.83
CA ARG A 98 -12.27 1.34 13.05
C ARG A 98 -13.38 2.23 12.49
N LYS A 99 -14.31 1.68 11.69
CA LYS A 99 -15.38 2.41 10.97
C LYS A 99 -14.85 3.55 10.08
N GLY A 100 -14.60 3.24 8.80
CA GLY A 100 -14.19 4.22 7.79
C GLY A 100 -15.34 4.71 6.92
N ASN A 101 -15.08 5.74 6.12
CA ASN A 101 -15.97 6.15 5.03
C ASN A 101 -15.84 5.13 3.87
N GLU A 102 -16.94 4.74 3.22
CA GLU A 102 -16.94 3.75 2.13
C GLU A 102 -15.98 4.07 0.97
N ASP A 103 -15.72 5.35 0.70
CA ASP A 103 -14.79 5.82 -0.34
C ASP A 103 -13.40 6.24 0.19
N GLU A 104 -13.11 6.02 1.47
CA GLU A 104 -11.77 6.22 2.03
C GLU A 104 -10.77 5.22 1.46
N TRP A 105 -9.57 5.72 1.11
CA TRP A 105 -8.48 4.92 0.56
C TRP A 105 -7.48 4.53 1.64
N PHE A 106 -7.12 3.25 1.67
CA PHE A 106 -6.08 2.69 2.53
C PHE A 106 -4.94 2.14 1.69
N PHE A 107 -3.71 2.49 2.07
CA PHE A 107 -2.51 1.91 1.49
C PHE A 107 -2.11 0.68 2.29
N ILE A 108 -1.87 -0.44 1.61
CA ILE A 108 -1.46 -1.69 2.22
C ILE A 108 -0.16 -2.12 1.57
N PHE A 109 0.86 -2.30 2.40
CA PHE A 109 2.19 -2.76 2.03
C PHE A 109 2.55 -4.01 2.81
N GLU A 110 3.33 -4.89 2.19
CA GLU A 110 4.11 -5.91 2.89
C GLU A 110 5.50 -5.35 3.24
N ASP A 111 6.28 -6.06 4.04
CA ASP A 111 7.58 -5.59 4.51
C ASP A 111 8.74 -5.75 3.52
N ASP A 112 8.50 -6.21 2.28
CA ASP A 112 9.48 -6.28 1.20
C ASP A 112 9.29 -5.23 0.10
N ILE A 113 8.74 -4.05 0.38
CA ILE A 113 8.64 -3.04 -0.69
C ILE A 113 9.98 -2.34 -0.95
N ASP A 114 10.21 -1.95 -2.20
CA ASP A 114 11.34 -1.11 -2.61
C ASP A 114 10.92 -0.07 -3.67
N LEU A 115 11.77 0.94 -3.86
CA LEU A 115 11.60 1.94 -4.91
C LEU A 115 12.44 1.60 -6.14
N PRO A 116 11.97 1.93 -7.37
CA PRO A 116 12.78 1.77 -8.57
C PRO A 116 14.00 2.71 -8.54
N ALA A 117 15.19 2.17 -8.82
CA ALA A 117 16.47 2.86 -8.64
C ALA A 117 16.63 4.17 -9.40
N ASN A 118 15.96 4.31 -10.55
CA ASN A 118 16.10 5.47 -11.43
C ASN A 118 15.11 6.60 -11.11
N TYR A 119 14.37 6.50 -10.01
CA TYR A 119 13.37 7.49 -9.62
C TYR A 119 13.68 8.05 -8.24
N LYS A 120 13.58 9.36 -8.13
CA LYS A 120 13.59 10.04 -6.84
C LYS A 120 12.28 9.74 -6.09
N PRO A 121 12.28 9.67 -4.75
CA PRO A 121 11.06 9.43 -3.96
C PRO A 121 9.92 10.38 -4.31
N GLN A 122 10.21 11.65 -4.59
CA GLN A 122 9.20 12.63 -5.01
C GLN A 122 8.52 12.25 -6.33
N GLN A 123 9.26 11.72 -7.32
CA GLN A 123 8.67 11.26 -8.58
C GLN A 123 7.74 10.08 -8.35
N ILE A 124 8.11 9.17 -7.44
CA ILE A 124 7.25 8.03 -7.06
C ILE A 124 5.97 8.50 -6.37
N LYS A 125 6.09 9.45 -5.44
CA LYS A 125 4.94 10.10 -4.80
C LYS A 125 3.99 10.73 -5.84
N ASP A 126 4.53 11.49 -6.79
CA ASP A 126 3.74 12.14 -7.83
C ASP A 126 3.01 11.12 -8.71
N LEU A 127 3.65 9.99 -9.03
CA LEU A 127 3.02 8.89 -9.76
C LEU A 127 1.90 8.23 -8.94
N ILE A 128 2.10 7.96 -7.65
CA ILE A 128 1.05 7.42 -6.76
C ILE A 128 -0.17 8.35 -6.71
N LEU A 129 0.06 9.67 -6.59
CA LEU A 129 -1.02 10.66 -6.58
C LEU A 129 -1.78 10.69 -7.92
N LYS A 130 -1.06 10.60 -9.04
CA LYS A 130 -1.66 10.48 -10.37
C LYS A 130 -2.53 9.22 -10.50
N GLU A 131 -2.09 8.10 -9.94
CA GLU A 131 -2.84 6.84 -9.92
C GLU A 131 -4.13 6.95 -9.09
N LEU A 132 -4.07 7.62 -7.93
CA LEU A 132 -5.26 7.90 -7.12
C LEU A 132 -6.29 8.75 -7.88
N ASP A 133 -5.84 9.79 -8.59
CA ASP A 133 -6.73 10.64 -9.37
C ASP A 133 -7.34 9.89 -10.56
N ARG A 134 -6.57 9.01 -11.20
CA ARG A 134 -7.08 8.08 -12.22
C ARG A 134 -8.14 7.15 -11.63
N ALA A 135 -7.88 6.53 -10.48
CA ALA A 135 -8.81 5.63 -9.80
C ALA A 135 -10.14 6.31 -9.44
N LYS A 136 -10.12 7.59 -9.02
CA LYS A 136 -11.34 8.35 -8.78
C LYS A 136 -12.16 8.53 -10.06
N LYS A 137 -11.51 8.91 -11.17
CA LYS A 137 -12.17 9.13 -12.48
C LYS A 137 -12.76 7.83 -13.04
N GLU A 138 -12.01 6.74 -12.96
CA GLU A 138 -12.42 5.42 -13.45
C GLU A 138 -13.27 4.63 -12.44
N LYS A 139 -13.61 5.25 -11.29
CA LYS A 139 -14.38 4.63 -10.20
C LYS A 139 -13.81 3.28 -9.76
N ALA A 140 -12.49 3.16 -9.75
CA ALA A 140 -11.81 1.95 -9.31
C ALA A 140 -11.91 1.78 -7.78
N ASP A 141 -11.89 0.52 -7.36
CA ASP A 141 -11.95 0.11 -5.96
C ASP A 141 -10.56 -0.24 -5.40
N ILE A 142 -9.66 -0.69 -6.29
CA ILE A 142 -8.30 -1.11 -5.97
C ILE A 142 -7.31 -0.52 -6.97
N ILE A 143 -6.12 -0.16 -6.50
CA ILE A 143 -4.95 0.15 -7.32
C ILE A 143 -3.83 -0.80 -6.91
N TYR A 144 -3.35 -1.64 -7.82
CA TYR A 144 -2.12 -2.39 -7.61
C TYR A 144 -0.93 -1.48 -7.91
N LEU A 145 -0.21 -1.07 -6.86
CA LEU A 145 1.00 -0.24 -6.97
C LEU A 145 2.22 -1.08 -7.35
N GLY A 146 2.18 -2.38 -7.05
CA GLY A 146 3.10 -3.38 -7.57
C GLY A 146 2.35 -4.64 -8.02
N HIS A 147 2.94 -5.37 -8.96
CA HIS A 147 2.37 -6.58 -9.57
C HIS A 147 3.48 -7.58 -9.98
N CYS A 148 3.27 -8.91 -9.86
CA CYS A 148 4.31 -9.91 -10.14
C CYS A 148 4.15 -10.56 -11.52
N ASN A 149 5.08 -10.36 -12.46
CA ASN A 149 5.01 -10.82 -13.87
C ASN A 149 3.66 -10.47 -14.54
N ARG A 150 3.24 -9.20 -14.46
CA ARG A 150 1.90 -8.77 -14.89
C ARG A 150 0.71 -9.43 -14.16
N ASN A 151 0.94 -10.27 -13.14
CA ASN A 151 -0.11 -10.82 -12.30
C ASN A 151 -0.32 -9.97 -11.05
N ARG A 152 -1.53 -10.02 -10.49
CA ARG A 152 -1.87 -9.39 -9.22
C ARG A 152 -1.03 -9.99 -8.10
N CYS A 153 -0.47 -9.14 -7.25
CA CYS A 153 0.16 -9.56 -6.00
C CYS A 153 -0.16 -8.55 -4.90
N THR A 154 0.10 -8.93 -3.65
CA THR A 154 -0.38 -8.20 -2.47
C THR A 154 0.68 -7.36 -1.78
N HIS A 155 1.92 -7.30 -2.29
CA HIS A 155 3.01 -6.58 -1.63
C HIS A 155 2.80 -5.06 -1.56
N ALA A 156 2.08 -4.47 -2.52
CA ALA A 156 1.75 -3.05 -2.51
C ALA A 156 0.46 -2.75 -3.28
N TYR A 157 -0.58 -2.31 -2.56
CA TYR A 157 -1.84 -1.90 -3.18
C TYR A 157 -2.56 -0.81 -2.37
N VAL A 158 -3.46 -0.10 -3.04
CA VAL A 158 -4.39 0.85 -2.43
C VAL A 158 -5.80 0.30 -2.60
N ILE A 159 -6.62 0.41 -1.56
CA ILE A 159 -7.97 -0.17 -1.56
C ILE A 159 -8.97 0.74 -0.84
N LYS A 160 -10.19 0.83 -1.38
CA LYS A 160 -11.31 1.52 -0.72
C LYS A 160 -11.88 0.72 0.44
N PHE A 161 -12.39 1.40 1.46
CA PHE A 161 -13.07 0.76 2.60
C PHE A 161 -14.15 -0.26 2.17
N LYS A 162 -15.03 0.11 1.24
CA LYS A 162 -16.09 -0.79 0.73
C LYS A 162 -15.55 -2.07 0.07
N ALA A 163 -14.40 -1.97 -0.57
CA ALA A 163 -13.74 -3.08 -1.24
C ALA A 163 -13.10 -4.04 -0.22
N ILE A 164 -12.58 -3.51 0.90
CA ILE A 164 -12.10 -4.32 2.03
C ILE A 164 -13.22 -5.22 2.57
N LYS A 165 -14.42 -4.67 2.81
CA LYS A 165 -15.60 -5.44 3.25
C LYS A 165 -15.95 -6.56 2.26
N THR A 166 -15.98 -6.21 0.98
CA THR A 166 -16.29 -7.14 -0.11
C THR A 166 -15.27 -8.29 -0.19
N LEU A 167 -13.97 -7.97 -0.11
CA LEU A 167 -12.91 -8.99 -0.07
C LEU A 167 -13.01 -9.87 1.17
N LEU A 168 -13.25 -9.30 2.35
CA LEU A 168 -13.34 -10.08 3.59
C LEU A 168 -14.49 -11.11 3.51
N GLN A 169 -15.63 -10.71 2.93
CA GLN A 169 -16.80 -11.58 2.75
C GLN A 169 -16.59 -12.66 1.68
N LEU A 170 -15.92 -12.32 0.57
CA LEU A 170 -15.85 -13.20 -0.60
C LEU A 170 -14.57 -14.04 -0.71
N THR A 171 -13.59 -13.79 0.16
CA THR A 171 -12.38 -14.60 0.33
C THR A 171 -12.50 -15.49 1.57
N SER A 172 -11.70 -16.54 1.65
CA SER A 172 -11.71 -17.52 2.73
C SER A 172 -10.32 -17.73 3.31
N GLU A 173 -10.26 -17.80 4.65
CA GLU A 173 -9.10 -18.27 5.41
C GLU A 173 -9.18 -19.78 5.72
N ASN A 174 -10.28 -20.45 5.40
CA ASN A 174 -10.42 -21.88 5.63
C ASN A 174 -9.62 -22.65 4.58
N CYS A 175 -8.36 -22.95 4.88
CA CYS A 175 -7.48 -23.64 3.94
C CYS A 175 -7.63 -25.18 3.93
N LYS A 176 -8.61 -25.72 4.65
CA LYS A 176 -9.03 -27.12 4.53
C LYS A 176 -9.96 -27.35 3.34
N LEU A 177 -10.56 -26.29 2.78
CA LEU A 177 -11.37 -26.44 1.58
C LEU A 177 -10.46 -26.83 0.40
N PRO A 178 -10.83 -27.85 -0.40
CA PRO A 178 -10.02 -28.30 -1.52
C PRO A 178 -9.73 -27.19 -2.55
N SER A 179 -10.58 -26.18 -2.60
CA SER A 179 -10.53 -25.04 -3.52
C SER A 179 -9.82 -23.81 -2.94
N THR A 180 -9.24 -23.85 -1.74
CA THR A 180 -8.58 -22.67 -1.18
C THR A 180 -7.32 -22.33 -1.96
N LYS A 181 -7.31 -21.10 -2.50
CA LYS A 181 -6.22 -20.55 -3.31
C LYS A 181 -5.44 -19.50 -2.51
N PRO A 182 -4.20 -19.16 -2.92
CA PRO A 182 -3.47 -18.02 -2.39
C PRO A 182 -4.29 -16.71 -2.46
N ILE A 183 -4.03 -15.76 -1.55
CA ILE A 183 -4.89 -14.57 -1.37
C ILE A 183 -4.97 -13.68 -2.63
N ASP A 184 -3.87 -13.53 -3.35
CA ASP A 184 -3.76 -12.83 -4.63
C ASP A 184 -4.68 -13.45 -5.70
N VAL A 185 -4.74 -14.78 -5.73
CA VAL A 185 -5.65 -15.52 -6.61
C VAL A 185 -7.11 -15.34 -6.18
N GLN A 186 -7.41 -15.41 -4.87
CA GLN A 186 -8.77 -15.17 -4.38
C GLN A 186 -9.25 -13.74 -4.70
N MET A 187 -8.39 -12.73 -4.49
CA MET A 187 -8.67 -11.35 -4.90
C MET A 187 -8.90 -11.27 -6.41
N LYS A 188 -8.11 -12.00 -7.21
CA LYS A 188 -8.26 -12.01 -8.66
C LYS A 188 -9.65 -12.50 -9.08
N GLU A 189 -10.15 -13.57 -8.47
CA GLU A 189 -11.48 -14.13 -8.74
C GLU A 189 -12.60 -13.15 -8.39
N VAL A 190 -12.48 -12.44 -7.26
CA VAL A 190 -13.47 -11.42 -6.86
C VAL A 190 -13.53 -10.27 -7.88
N ILE A 191 -12.37 -9.81 -8.36
CA ILE A 191 -12.25 -8.69 -9.29
C ILE A 191 -12.70 -9.08 -10.71
N VAL A 192 -12.15 -10.16 -11.28
CA VAL A 192 -12.37 -10.50 -12.70
C VAL A 192 -13.55 -11.43 -12.88
N ASP A 193 -13.56 -12.55 -12.17
CA ASP A 193 -14.48 -13.63 -12.47
C ASP A 193 -15.88 -13.30 -11.95
N LYS A 194 -15.96 -12.72 -10.74
CA LYS A 194 -17.22 -12.30 -10.13
C LYS A 194 -17.64 -10.87 -10.52
N LYS A 195 -16.76 -10.09 -11.14
CA LYS A 195 -16.95 -8.67 -11.50
C LYS A 195 -17.55 -7.84 -10.35
N LYS A 196 -17.11 -8.09 -9.11
CA LYS A 196 -17.64 -7.40 -7.92
C LYS A 196 -16.89 -6.12 -7.59
N MET A 197 -15.72 -5.90 -8.19
CA MET A 197 -14.85 -4.75 -7.94
C MET A 197 -14.06 -4.41 -9.18
N THR A 198 -13.67 -3.15 -9.31
CA THR A 198 -12.76 -2.67 -10.37
C THR A 198 -11.37 -2.45 -9.81
N ALA A 199 -10.34 -2.93 -10.54
CA ALA A 199 -8.96 -2.72 -10.15
C ALA A 199 -8.15 -2.09 -11.30
N LEU A 200 -7.29 -1.14 -10.94
CA LEU A 200 -6.28 -0.56 -11.81
C LEU A 200 -4.90 -1.13 -11.51
N TYR A 201 -4.03 -1.07 -12.51
CA TYR A 201 -2.63 -1.42 -12.40
C TYR A 201 -1.80 -0.20 -12.69
N SER A 202 -0.90 0.13 -11.78
CA SER A 202 0.05 1.21 -12.01
C SER A 202 0.91 0.95 -13.25
N GLN A 203 1.45 2.01 -13.84
CA GLN A 203 2.44 1.86 -14.91
C GLN A 203 3.66 1.05 -14.48
N HIS A 204 4.25 0.31 -15.43
CA HIS A 204 5.46 -0.47 -15.20
C HIS A 204 6.69 0.44 -15.20
N LEU A 205 7.49 0.39 -14.13
CA LEU A 205 8.79 1.05 -14.05
C LEU A 205 9.93 0.03 -14.18
N LYS A 206 11.03 0.42 -14.83
CA LYS A 206 12.19 -0.45 -15.06
C LYS A 206 12.85 -0.83 -13.73
N ARG A 207 13.16 -2.13 -13.57
CA ARG A 207 13.76 -2.72 -12.36
C ARG A 207 15.24 -2.37 -12.15
N LYS A 208 15.66 -2.50 -10.89
CA LYS A 208 17.07 -2.61 -10.46
C LYS A 208 17.55 -4.06 -10.38
N SER A 209 16.65 -5.00 -10.06
CA SER A 209 16.96 -6.38 -9.67
C SER A 209 16.37 -7.40 -10.64
N ASN A 210 16.85 -8.65 -10.54
CA ASN A 210 16.32 -9.80 -11.28
C ASN A 210 15.03 -10.38 -10.65
N CYS A 211 14.45 -9.72 -9.65
CA CYS A 211 13.19 -10.13 -9.03
C CYS A 211 12.05 -9.96 -10.04
N LYS A 212 10.91 -10.65 -9.82
CA LYS A 212 9.80 -10.78 -10.78
C LYS A 212 8.65 -9.77 -10.54
N ASP A 213 8.96 -8.58 -10.06
CA ASP A 213 8.08 -7.50 -9.58
C ASP A 213 7.99 -6.24 -10.49
N ASP A 214 6.85 -5.97 -11.06
CA ASP A 214 6.55 -4.80 -11.90
C ASP A 214 5.75 -3.74 -11.09
N GLY A 215 5.69 -2.50 -11.58
CA GLY A 215 4.80 -1.45 -11.06
C GLY A 215 5.54 -0.18 -10.67
N ILE A 216 4.90 0.68 -9.85
CA ILE A 216 5.52 1.86 -9.24
C ILE A 216 6.28 1.49 -7.96
N ILE A 217 5.79 0.48 -7.23
CA ILE A 217 6.40 -0.06 -6.02
C ILE A 217 6.86 -1.49 -6.28
N HIS A 218 8.15 -1.71 -6.07
CA HIS A 218 8.84 -2.97 -6.31
C HIS A 218 8.80 -3.86 -5.07
N GLN A 219 9.06 -5.15 -5.26
CA GLN A 219 9.23 -6.14 -4.20
C GLN A 219 10.70 -6.56 -4.13
N MET A 220 11.30 -6.50 -2.94
CA MET A 220 12.58 -7.12 -2.67
C MET A 220 12.51 -8.61 -2.97
N CYS A 221 13.59 -9.21 -3.46
CA CYS A 221 13.61 -10.65 -3.72
C CYS A 221 13.30 -11.44 -2.44
N GLY A 222 12.20 -12.20 -2.46
CA GLY A 222 11.79 -13.09 -1.38
C GLY A 222 10.28 -13.11 -1.19
N SER A 223 9.84 -13.53 0.01
CA SER A 223 8.42 -13.49 0.41
C SER A 223 8.33 -13.12 1.89
N THR A 224 7.40 -12.24 2.25
CA THR A 224 7.12 -11.76 3.64
C THR A 224 6.92 -12.88 4.64
N ILE A 225 6.24 -13.94 4.19
CA ILE A 225 5.83 -15.04 5.05
C ILE A 225 6.53 -16.34 4.61
N GLY A 226 7.52 -16.24 3.71
CA GLY A 226 8.37 -17.36 3.34
C GLY A 226 9.16 -17.86 4.54
N TYR A 227 9.07 -19.16 4.81
CA TYR A 227 10.09 -19.87 5.58
C TYR A 227 11.25 -20.13 4.63
N PHE A 228 12.25 -19.26 4.62
CA PHE A 228 13.52 -19.69 4.05
C PHE A 228 14.05 -20.79 4.97
N LYS A 229 14.26 -22.01 4.44
CA LYS A 229 15.26 -22.88 5.04
C LYS A 229 16.54 -22.06 4.99
N ASN A 230 17.06 -21.63 6.14
CA ASN A 230 18.37 -21.01 6.20
C ASN A 230 19.33 -21.93 5.45
N LYS A 231 19.80 -21.49 4.28
CA LYS A 231 20.91 -22.14 3.58
C LYS A 231 22.27 -21.76 4.20
N TYR A 232 22.23 -21.06 5.34
CA TYR A 232 23.38 -20.52 6.07
C TYR A 232 23.47 -21.03 7.52
N ASN A 233 22.84 -22.17 7.83
CA ASN A 233 23.14 -22.93 9.04
C ASN A 233 23.78 -24.26 8.64
#